data_AF-A0A820IXH3-F1
#
_entry.id   AF-A0A820IXH3-F1
#
_cell.length_a   1.000
_cell.length_b   1.000
_cell.length_c   1.000
_cell.angle_alpha   90.00
_cell.angle_beta   90.00
_cell.angle_gamma   90.00
#
_symmetry.space_group_name_H-M   'P 1'
#
loop_
_entity.id
_entity.type
_entity.pdbx_description
1 polymer ?
#
loop_
_entity_poly.entity_id
_entity_poly.type
_entity_poly.pdbx_seq_one_letter_code
_entity_poly.pdbx_strand_id
1 'polypeptide(L)'
;MYGTEKNWSSIHLQGRMNQNSLSSVDGFPSGSTRTFCLKGPDIGQLHHLNVNLVGSRSNKEWFLKEIEITNLKNSTTWLCEFNCWLPKTDEQEIHEVKVNIDRPTELSFAIYILQIRTGDKPFISTDTNIQIVIRGSTNQTSRLLLTSNHVNLFEQNQLDTFAIIGWDLGDLLEIIVESDKNHF
;
A
#
# COMPACT_ATOMS: atom_id res chain seq x y z
N MET A 1 -4.66 -8.68 -11.50
CA MET A 1 -3.26 -8.20 -11.46
C MET A 1 -3.06 -7.19 -12.56
N TYR A 2 -2.33 -6.12 -12.29
CA TYR A 2 -2.06 -5.08 -13.27
C TYR A 2 -0.54 -4.97 -13.41
N GLY A 3 -0.04 -5.08 -14.62
CA GLY A 3 1.39 -4.94 -14.91
C GLY A 3 1.65 -3.96 -16.05
N THR A 4 2.94 -3.70 -16.33
CA THR A 4 3.39 -2.72 -17.33
C THR A 4 2.89 -3.02 -18.74
N GLU A 5 2.73 -4.29 -19.09
CA GLU A 5 2.35 -4.69 -20.45
C GLU A 5 0.86 -5.03 -20.55
N LYS A 6 0.34 -5.77 -19.58
CA LYS A 6 -1.03 -6.28 -19.59
C LYS A 6 -1.61 -6.36 -18.19
N ASN A 7 -2.95 -6.32 -18.15
CA ASN A 7 -3.73 -6.67 -16.97
C ASN A 7 -4.18 -8.12 -17.09
N TRP A 8 -4.10 -8.85 -15.98
CA TRP A 8 -4.67 -10.18 -15.84
C TRP A 8 -5.96 -10.08 -15.03
N SER A 9 -7.06 -10.53 -15.65
CA SER A 9 -8.39 -10.63 -15.04
C SER A 9 -8.39 -11.42 -13.73
N SER A 10 -9.40 -11.18 -12.90
CA SER A 10 -9.58 -11.85 -11.61
C SER A 10 -9.57 -13.37 -11.73
N ILE A 11 -8.95 -14.03 -10.77
CA ILE A 11 -8.84 -15.49 -10.68
C ILE A 11 -9.35 -15.91 -9.31
N HIS A 12 -10.20 -16.92 -9.27
CA HIS A 12 -10.67 -17.47 -8.01
C HIS A 12 -9.74 -18.59 -7.54
N LEU A 13 -9.16 -18.41 -6.37
CA LEU A 13 -8.31 -19.41 -5.72
C LEU A 13 -9.11 -20.12 -4.64
N GLN A 14 -9.17 -21.45 -4.73
CA GLN A 14 -9.79 -22.30 -3.72
C GLN A 14 -8.71 -23.19 -3.13
N GLY A 15 -8.67 -23.32 -1.80
CA GLY A 15 -7.74 -24.18 -1.09
C GLY A 15 -7.93 -25.70 -1.32
N ARG A 16 -8.63 -26.13 -2.38
CA ARG A 16 -8.80 -27.54 -2.70
C ARG A 16 -7.78 -27.92 -3.78
N MET A 17 -6.73 -28.65 -3.40
CA MET A 17 -5.82 -29.25 -4.37
C MET A 17 -6.39 -30.58 -4.85
N ASN A 18 -6.90 -30.61 -6.09
CA ASN A 18 -7.26 -31.77 -6.91
C ASN A 18 -8.23 -32.80 -6.27
N GLN A 19 -9.03 -33.45 -7.11
CA GLN A 19 -10.04 -34.43 -6.66
C GLN A 19 -9.45 -35.71 -6.01
N ASN A 20 -8.12 -35.79 -5.79
CA ASN A 20 -7.42 -36.97 -5.27
C ASN A 20 -6.59 -36.71 -3.98
N SER A 21 -6.73 -35.58 -3.30
CA SER A 21 -6.06 -35.33 -2.01
C SER A 21 -6.97 -35.69 -0.83
N LEU A 22 -6.52 -36.59 0.05
CA LEU A 22 -7.18 -37.00 1.30
C LEU A 22 -7.08 -35.94 2.43
N SER A 23 -6.60 -34.73 2.15
CA SER A 23 -6.59 -33.64 3.13
C SER A 23 -7.98 -33.02 3.27
N SER A 24 -8.66 -33.27 4.40
CA SER A 24 -10.01 -32.77 4.74
C SER A 24 -10.10 -31.27 5.02
N VAL A 25 -9.10 -30.48 4.60
CA VAL A 25 -8.98 -29.08 4.98
C VAL A 25 -9.24 -28.20 3.76
N ASP A 26 -10.52 -27.88 3.58
CA ASP A 26 -10.97 -26.85 2.65
C ASP A 26 -10.52 -25.46 3.14
N GLY A 27 -10.13 -24.56 2.23
CA GLY A 27 -9.84 -23.15 2.55
C GLY A 27 -8.38 -22.85 2.90
N PHE A 28 -8.10 -21.77 3.62
CA PHE A 28 -6.74 -21.30 3.95
C PHE A 28 -6.49 -21.32 5.47
N PRO A 29 -5.98 -22.43 6.04
CA PRO A 29 -5.72 -22.52 7.47
C PRO A 29 -4.73 -21.48 8.00
N SER A 30 -4.90 -21.08 9.26
CA SER A 30 -3.94 -20.22 9.97
C SER A 30 -2.54 -20.83 9.96
N GLY A 31 -1.54 -20.03 9.61
CA GLY A 31 -0.13 -20.45 9.55
C GLY A 31 0.21 -21.38 8.39
N SER A 32 -0.72 -21.61 7.44
CA SER A 32 -0.44 -22.41 6.25
C SER A 32 -0.03 -21.55 5.05
N THR A 33 0.81 -22.13 4.20
CA THR A 33 1.14 -21.58 2.88
C THR A 33 0.49 -22.46 1.81
N ARG A 34 -0.15 -21.83 0.82
CA ARG A 34 -0.70 -22.53 -0.35
C ARG A 34 -0.08 -21.97 -1.62
N THR A 35 0.35 -22.89 -2.50
CA THR A 35 0.98 -22.55 -3.77
C THR A 35 0.09 -22.97 -4.92
N PHE A 36 -0.05 -22.11 -5.92
CA PHE A 36 -0.85 -22.36 -7.13
C PHE A 36 0.01 -22.11 -8.36
N CYS A 37 -0.08 -22.98 -9.36
CA CYS A 37 0.49 -22.74 -10.68
C CYS A 37 -0.63 -22.30 -11.62
N LEU A 38 -0.57 -21.05 -12.07
CA LEU A 38 -1.60 -20.42 -12.87
C LEU A 38 -1.06 -20.10 -14.26
N LYS A 39 -1.89 -20.27 -15.31
CA LYS A 39 -1.56 -19.86 -16.68
C LYS A 39 -2.28 -18.56 -17.00
N GLY A 40 -1.52 -17.56 -17.45
CA GLY A 40 -2.03 -16.22 -17.72
C GLY A 40 -1.22 -15.47 -18.77
N PRO A 41 -1.65 -14.24 -19.13
CA PRO A 41 -0.87 -13.36 -19.99
C PRO A 41 0.44 -12.95 -19.31
N ASP A 42 1.46 -12.66 -20.12
CA ASP A 42 2.66 -11.95 -19.66
C ASP A 42 2.25 -10.51 -19.31
N ILE A 43 2.31 -10.18 -18.02
CA ILE A 43 1.92 -8.86 -17.51
C ILE A 43 3.08 -7.86 -17.49
N GLY A 44 4.31 -8.31 -17.78
CA GLY A 44 5.52 -7.52 -17.58
C GLY A 44 5.84 -7.36 -16.08
N GLN A 45 6.22 -6.15 -15.66
CA GLN A 45 6.44 -5.83 -14.25
C GLN A 45 5.09 -5.66 -13.55
N LEU A 46 4.86 -6.39 -12.46
CA LEU A 46 3.64 -6.25 -11.66
C LEU A 46 3.65 -4.88 -10.95
N HIS A 47 2.57 -4.11 -11.12
CA HIS A 47 2.37 -2.78 -10.52
C HIS A 47 1.31 -2.77 -9.42
N HIS A 48 0.28 -3.60 -9.56
CA HIS A 48 -0.86 -3.59 -8.65
C HIS A 48 -1.50 -4.97 -8.54
N LEU A 49 -1.88 -5.37 -7.33
CA LEU A 49 -2.50 -6.65 -7.01
C LEU A 49 -3.72 -6.43 -6.12
N ASN A 50 -4.89 -6.74 -6.66
CA ASN A 50 -6.13 -6.76 -5.88
C ASN A 50 -6.39 -8.15 -5.31
N VAL A 51 -6.71 -8.21 -4.02
CA VAL A 51 -7.05 -9.45 -3.32
C VAL A 51 -8.43 -9.28 -2.70
N ASN A 52 -9.34 -10.19 -3.04
CA ASN A 52 -10.69 -10.16 -2.52
C ASN A 52 -11.02 -11.50 -1.86
N LEU A 53 -11.61 -11.45 -0.66
CA LEU A 53 -12.13 -12.61 0.05
C LEU A 53 -13.58 -12.87 -0.40
N VAL A 54 -13.78 -13.88 -1.26
CA VAL A 54 -15.11 -14.23 -1.78
C VAL A 54 -15.63 -15.53 -1.16
N GLY A 55 -16.85 -15.49 -0.60
CA GLY A 55 -17.62 -16.70 -0.28
C GLY A 55 -17.16 -17.46 0.98
N SER A 56 -16.61 -16.78 1.99
CA SER A 56 -16.26 -17.41 3.27
C SER A 56 -17.53 -17.97 3.95
N ARG A 57 -17.63 -19.30 4.02
CA ARG A 57 -18.68 -20.00 4.80
C ARG A 57 -18.49 -19.87 6.31
N SER A 58 -17.34 -19.37 6.75
CA SER A 58 -17.03 -19.16 8.16
C SER A 58 -17.16 -17.68 8.51
N ASN A 59 -17.63 -17.36 9.72
CA ASN A 59 -17.62 -15.99 10.26
C ASN A 59 -16.21 -15.52 10.67
N LYS A 60 -15.16 -16.10 10.10
CA LYS A 60 -13.78 -15.77 10.44
C LYS A 60 -13.22 -14.85 9.37
N GLU A 61 -12.75 -13.69 9.81
CA GLU A 61 -11.85 -12.82 9.06
C GLU A 61 -10.57 -13.60 8.75
N TRP A 62 -9.94 -13.32 7.61
CA TRP A 62 -8.73 -14.02 7.19
C TRP A 62 -7.53 -13.10 7.31
N PHE A 63 -6.58 -13.43 8.19
CA PHE A 63 -5.32 -12.72 8.27
C PHE A 63 -4.40 -13.15 7.12
N LEU A 64 -4.14 -12.22 6.20
CA LEU A 64 -3.19 -12.42 5.11
C LEU A 64 -1.85 -11.80 5.49
N LYS A 65 -0.83 -12.64 5.65
CA LYS A 65 0.53 -12.18 5.93
C LYS A 65 1.21 -11.68 4.67
N GLU A 66 1.33 -12.52 3.66
CA GLU A 66 2.06 -12.23 2.43
C GLU A 66 1.55 -13.08 1.24
N ILE A 67 1.80 -12.60 0.02
CA ILE A 67 1.64 -13.34 -1.24
C ILE A 67 2.93 -13.22 -2.03
N GLU A 68 3.51 -14.35 -2.43
CA GLU A 68 4.64 -14.38 -3.36
C GLU A 68 4.16 -14.80 -4.76
N ILE A 69 4.55 -14.04 -5.78
CA ILE A 69 4.21 -14.30 -7.18
C ILE A 69 5.51 -14.46 -7.97
N THR A 70 5.69 -15.60 -8.63
CA THR A 70 6.84 -15.83 -9.51
C THR A 70 6.40 -15.99 -10.95
N ASN A 71 6.93 -15.13 -11.83
CA ASN A 71 6.81 -15.30 -13.28
C ASN A 71 7.83 -16.35 -13.75
N LEU A 72 7.34 -17.54 -14.09
CA LEU A 72 8.18 -18.68 -14.47
C LEU A 72 8.92 -18.50 -15.82
N LYS A 73 8.51 -17.53 -16.66
CA LYS A 73 9.14 -17.30 -17.97
C LYS A 73 10.46 -16.54 -17.83
N ASN A 74 10.50 -15.53 -16.98
CA ASN A 74 11.67 -14.68 -16.76
C ASN A 74 12.28 -14.85 -15.35
N SER A 75 11.72 -15.74 -14.53
CA SER A 75 12.13 -16.00 -13.13
C SER A 75 12.04 -14.78 -12.22
N THR A 76 11.22 -13.78 -12.56
CA THR A 76 10.99 -12.62 -11.70
C THR A 76 10.03 -12.98 -10.58
N THR A 77 10.40 -12.69 -9.33
CA THR A 77 9.56 -12.92 -8.15
C THR A 77 9.18 -11.59 -7.49
N TRP A 78 7.93 -11.48 -7.07
CA TRP A 78 7.36 -10.34 -6.39
C TRP A 78 6.77 -10.79 -5.06
N LEU A 79 7.27 -10.23 -3.95
CA LEU A 79 6.75 -10.49 -2.60
C LEU A 79 5.82 -9.34 -2.19
N CYS A 80 4.59 -9.70 -1.84
CA CYS A 80 3.54 -8.79 -1.47
C CYS A 80 3.22 -8.99 0.02
N GLU A 81 3.76 -8.16 0.91
CA GLU A 81 3.43 -8.23 2.33
C GLU A 81 2.12 -7.46 2.60
N PHE A 82 1.16 -8.13 3.23
CA PHE A 82 -0.15 -7.59 3.58
C PHE A 82 -0.25 -7.28 5.07
N ASN A 83 0.17 -8.24 5.91
CA ASN A 83 0.11 -8.17 7.37
C ASN A 83 -1.22 -7.58 7.91
N CYS A 84 -2.34 -7.93 7.29
CA CYS A 84 -3.64 -7.34 7.59
C CYS A 84 -4.77 -8.39 7.63
N TRP A 85 -5.85 -8.03 8.33
CA TRP A 85 -7.08 -8.80 8.33
C TRP A 85 -7.91 -8.42 7.11
N LEU A 86 -8.24 -9.40 6.27
CA LEU A 86 -9.22 -9.25 5.21
C LEU A 86 -10.61 -9.53 5.80
N PRO A 87 -11.48 -8.51 5.88
CA PRO A 87 -12.79 -8.68 6.47
C PRO A 87 -13.66 -9.53 5.56
N LYS A 88 -14.70 -10.12 6.17
CA LYS A 88 -15.73 -10.81 5.41
C LYS A 88 -16.65 -9.76 4.83
N THR A 89 -16.71 -9.68 3.51
CA THR A 89 -17.64 -8.80 2.83
C THR A 89 -18.81 -9.63 2.30
N ASP A 90 -20.02 -9.29 2.76
CA ASP A 90 -21.27 -9.97 2.36
C ASP A 90 -21.75 -9.49 0.97
N GLU A 91 -21.15 -8.42 0.46
CA GLU A 91 -21.30 -7.87 -0.89
C GLU A 91 -19.89 -7.68 -1.49
N GLN A 92 -19.76 -7.53 -2.81
CA GLN A 92 -18.50 -7.50 -3.56
C GLN A 92 -17.57 -6.30 -3.23
N GLU A 93 -17.25 -6.04 -1.97
CA GLU A 93 -16.22 -5.08 -1.58
C GLU A 93 -14.84 -5.65 -1.91
N ILE A 94 -14.16 -4.95 -2.81
CA ILE A 94 -12.80 -5.28 -3.25
C ILE A 94 -11.84 -4.62 -2.26
N HIS A 95 -11.08 -5.41 -1.51
CA HIS A 95 -9.95 -4.89 -0.77
C HIS A 95 -8.79 -4.63 -1.73
N GLU A 96 -8.69 -3.37 -2.15
CA GLU A 96 -7.57 -2.90 -2.95
C GLU A 96 -6.34 -2.76 -2.07
N VAL A 97 -5.33 -3.58 -2.32
CA VAL A 97 -4.03 -3.43 -1.67
C VAL A 97 -3.04 -3.00 -2.74
N LYS A 98 -2.51 -1.79 -2.60
CA LYS A 98 -1.39 -1.33 -3.43
C LYS A 98 -0.13 -2.05 -2.95
N VAL A 99 0.17 -3.17 -3.60
CA VAL A 99 1.43 -3.86 -3.40
C VAL A 99 2.55 -2.97 -3.92
N ASN A 100 3.52 -2.66 -3.06
CA ASN A 100 4.77 -2.06 -3.49
C ASN A 100 5.65 -3.16 -4.08
N ILE A 101 5.96 -3.02 -5.36
CA ILE A 101 6.72 -4.00 -6.12
C ILE A 101 7.98 -3.33 -6.66
N ASP A 102 8.78 -2.89 -5.70
CA ASP A 102 10.22 -2.76 -5.79
C ASP A 102 10.67 -3.48 -4.51
N ARG A 103 11.45 -4.55 -4.48
CA ARG A 103 12.79 -4.67 -5.05
C ARG A 103 13.21 -6.15 -5.17
N PRO A 104 14.19 -6.45 -6.03
CA PRO A 104 15.29 -7.31 -5.63
C PRO A 104 16.14 -6.54 -4.60
N THR A 105 15.99 -6.88 -3.32
CA THR A 105 16.93 -6.66 -2.19
C THR A 105 17.65 -5.30 -2.11
N GLU A 106 17.13 -4.37 -1.26
CA GLU A 106 17.85 -3.39 -0.40
C GLU A 106 16.97 -2.18 0.08
N LEU A 107 15.65 -2.29 0.26
CA LEU A 107 14.83 -1.15 0.75
C LEU A 107 15.07 -0.86 2.24
N SER A 108 15.74 0.25 2.55
CA SER A 108 15.61 0.93 3.83
C SER A 108 14.31 1.75 3.87
N PHE A 109 13.55 1.64 4.96
CA PHE A 109 12.57 2.66 5.32
C PHE A 109 13.28 3.77 6.09
N ALA A 110 12.83 5.00 5.90
CA ALA A 110 13.32 6.17 6.62
C ALA A 110 12.18 6.87 7.36
N ILE A 111 12.51 7.45 8.51
CA ILE A 111 11.62 8.32 9.27
C ILE A 111 12.04 9.76 8.96
N TYR A 112 11.18 10.49 8.26
CA TYR A 112 11.37 11.91 8.00
C TYR A 112 10.70 12.71 9.10
N ILE A 113 11.48 13.48 9.85
CA ILE A 113 10.96 14.43 10.84
C ILE A 113 10.85 15.78 10.16
N LEU A 114 9.62 16.16 9.84
CA LEU A 114 9.30 17.45 9.24
C LEU A 114 8.97 18.45 10.35
N GLN A 115 9.71 19.54 10.42
CA GLN A 115 9.46 20.64 11.34
C GLN A 115 9.07 21.88 10.55
N ILE A 116 7.81 22.28 10.67
CA ILE A 116 7.24 23.43 9.96
C ILE A 116 7.07 24.56 10.95
N ARG A 117 7.69 25.71 10.68
CA ARG A 117 7.45 26.94 11.43
C ARG A 117 6.61 27.88 10.60
N THR A 118 5.42 28.20 11.08
CA THR A 118 4.61 29.26 10.50
C THR A 118 5.22 30.62 10.85
N GLY A 119 5.25 31.53 9.88
CA GLY A 119 5.85 32.85 10.06
C GLY A 119 5.19 33.67 11.18
N ASP A 120 5.90 34.69 11.64
CA ASP A 120 5.43 35.63 12.67
C ASP A 120 5.01 36.96 12.03
N LYS A 121 3.93 36.91 11.24
CA LYS A 121 3.30 38.08 10.64
C LYS A 121 1.80 38.05 10.92
N PRO A 122 1.11 39.20 10.96
CA PRO A 122 -0.34 39.22 11.11
C PRO A 122 -1.04 38.44 9.99
N PHE A 123 -2.08 37.66 10.35
CA PHE A 123 -2.96 36.94 9.42
C PHE A 123 -2.30 35.84 8.57
N ILE A 124 -1.23 35.22 9.07
CA ILE A 124 -0.51 34.14 8.37
C ILE A 124 -0.88 32.73 8.83
N SER A 125 -1.77 32.60 9.83
CA SER A 125 -2.36 31.32 10.20
C SER A 125 -3.27 30.80 9.08
N THR A 126 -3.46 29.49 9.01
CA THR A 126 -4.35 28.89 8.01
C THR A 126 -5.10 27.70 8.57
N ASP A 127 -6.42 27.73 8.42
CA ASP A 127 -7.32 26.63 8.79
C ASP A 127 -7.49 25.59 7.66
N THR A 128 -6.55 25.59 6.71
CA THR A 128 -6.63 24.79 5.48
C THR A 128 -5.90 23.49 5.63
N ASN A 129 -6.34 22.49 4.86
CA ASN A 129 -5.59 21.25 4.77
C ASN A 129 -4.32 21.49 3.95
N ILE A 130 -3.18 21.23 4.58
CA ILE A 130 -1.88 21.28 3.93
C ILE A 130 -1.48 19.86 3.53
N GLN A 131 -1.21 19.68 2.25
CA GLN A 131 -0.65 18.46 1.71
C GLN A 131 0.78 18.70 1.26
N ILE A 132 1.62 17.67 1.34
CA ILE A 132 2.98 17.75 0.84
C ILE A 132 3.35 16.56 -0.04
N VAL A 133 4.35 16.78 -0.90
CA VAL A 133 5.06 15.72 -1.61
C VAL A 133 6.56 15.94 -1.38
N ILE A 134 7.25 14.92 -0.90
CA ILE A 134 8.70 14.95 -0.72
C ILE A 134 9.32 14.21 -1.90
N ARG A 135 10.24 14.87 -2.61
CA ARG A 135 11.02 14.29 -3.70
C ARG A 135 12.47 14.14 -3.28
N GLY A 136 13.01 12.94 -3.43
CA GLY A 136 14.44 12.67 -3.31
C GLY A 136 15.04 12.20 -4.64
N SER A 137 16.34 11.90 -4.60
CA SER A 137 17.13 11.52 -5.77
C SER A 137 16.71 10.20 -6.42
N THR A 138 16.08 9.30 -5.65
CA THR A 138 15.69 7.96 -6.15
C THR A 138 14.18 7.81 -6.34
N ASN A 139 13.36 8.50 -5.53
CA ASN A 139 11.90 8.39 -5.58
C ASN A 139 11.19 9.60 -4.94
N GLN A 140 9.86 9.62 -4.92
CA GLN A 140 9.03 10.61 -4.24
C GLN A 140 7.91 9.97 -3.41
N THR A 141 7.40 10.68 -2.40
CA THR A 141 6.22 10.25 -1.64
C THR A 141 4.94 10.43 -2.47
N SER A 142 3.85 9.77 -2.06
CA SER A 142 2.51 10.23 -2.45
C SER A 142 2.21 11.61 -1.85
N ARG A 143 1.07 12.20 -2.22
CA ARG A 143 0.53 13.36 -1.49
C ARG A 143 0.22 12.94 -0.05
N LEU A 144 0.81 13.63 0.91
CA LEU A 144 0.67 13.38 2.34
C LEU A 144 -0.08 14.54 2.96
N LEU A 145 -1.27 14.28 3.49
CA LEU A 145 -2.00 15.27 4.27
C LEU A 145 -1.35 15.42 5.64
N LEU A 146 -0.98 16.64 6.00
CA LEU A 146 -0.42 16.95 7.31
C LEU A 146 -1.56 17.09 8.32
N THR A 147 -1.76 16.03 9.10
CA THR A 147 -2.70 16.01 10.22
C THR A 147 -1.98 15.71 11.52
N SER A 148 -2.60 16.11 12.63
CA SER A 148 -2.10 15.87 13.98
C SER A 148 -3.26 15.70 14.94
N ASN A 149 -2.99 15.08 16.09
CA ASN A 149 -3.93 15.03 17.20
C ASN A 149 -4.02 16.38 17.94
N HIS A 150 -3.11 17.32 17.64
CA HIS A 150 -3.18 18.70 18.11
C HIS A 150 -4.24 19.48 17.32
N VAL A 151 -5.08 20.21 18.04
CA VAL A 151 -6.04 21.16 17.46
C VAL A 151 -5.27 22.42 17.06
N ASN A 152 -5.61 23.03 15.92
CA ASN A 152 -5.00 24.26 15.37
C ASN A 152 -3.54 24.09 14.94
N LEU A 153 -3.34 23.46 13.78
CA LEU A 153 -2.04 23.38 13.12
C LEU A 153 -1.76 24.67 12.35
N PHE A 154 -0.47 25.00 12.20
CA PHE A 154 -0.01 26.12 11.37
C PHE A 154 -0.42 27.52 11.87
N GLU A 155 -0.51 27.71 13.18
CA GLU A 155 -0.78 29.02 13.79
C GLU A 155 0.43 29.95 13.77
N GLN A 156 0.20 31.26 13.95
CA GLN A 156 1.26 32.26 13.98
C GLN A 156 2.40 31.89 14.96
N ASN A 157 3.64 31.88 14.47
CA ASN A 157 4.84 31.54 15.24
C ASN A 157 4.83 30.12 15.85
N GLN A 158 3.95 29.22 15.39
CA GLN A 158 3.89 27.83 15.83
C GLN A 158 4.94 26.98 15.12
N LEU A 159 5.48 25.99 15.85
CA LEU A 159 6.32 24.92 15.31
C LEU A 159 5.53 23.62 15.34
N ASP A 160 5.16 23.13 14.16
CA ASP A 160 4.47 21.87 13.98
C ASP A 160 5.47 20.78 13.55
N THR A 161 5.46 19.64 14.23
CA THR A 161 6.35 18.51 13.91
C THR A 161 5.55 17.29 13.47
N PHE A 162 5.95 16.72 12.32
CA PHE A 162 5.33 15.54 11.74
C PHE A 162 6.38 14.46 11.53
N ALA A 163 6.03 13.22 11.88
CA ALA A 163 6.83 12.05 11.56
C ALA A 163 6.19 11.34 10.36
N ILE A 164 6.94 11.24 9.28
CA ILE A 164 6.51 10.59 8.05
C ILE A 164 7.36 9.33 7.88
N ILE A 165 6.70 8.18 7.86
CA ILE A 165 7.33 6.91 7.58
C ILE A 165 7.15 6.62 6.09
N GLY A 166 8.25 6.40 5.39
CA GLY A 166 8.23 6.13 3.96
C GLY A 166 9.50 5.45 3.49
N TRP A 167 9.55 5.19 2.19
CA TRP A 167 10.76 4.70 1.55
C TRP A 167 11.93 5.67 1.72
N ASP A 168 13.14 5.14 1.78
CA ASP A 168 14.34 5.94 1.58
C ASP A 168 14.30 6.57 0.17
N LEU A 169 14.21 7.91 0.13
CA LEU A 169 14.11 8.70 -1.08
C LEU A 169 15.51 9.06 -1.64
N GLY A 170 16.58 8.61 -0.97
CA GLY A 170 17.94 9.11 -1.20
C GLY A 170 18.09 10.56 -0.73
N ASP A 171 18.93 11.33 -1.43
CA ASP A 171 19.14 12.74 -1.12
C ASP A 171 17.86 13.53 -1.37
N LEU A 172 17.38 14.28 -0.36
CA LEU A 172 16.19 15.11 -0.49
C LEU A 172 16.45 16.29 -1.44
N LEU A 173 15.61 16.41 -2.47
CA LEU A 173 15.76 17.41 -3.53
C LEU A 173 14.74 18.54 -3.40
N GLU A 174 13.48 18.21 -3.14
CA GLU A 174 12.38 19.17 -3.16
C GLU A 174 11.26 18.73 -2.20
N ILE A 175 10.62 19.71 -1.55
CA ILE A 175 9.35 19.51 -0.85
C ILE A 175 8.33 20.45 -1.48
N ILE A 176 7.26 19.87 -2.01
CA ILE A 176 6.13 20.60 -2.56
C ILE A 176 5.09 20.72 -1.46
N VAL A 177 4.56 21.93 -1.24
CA VAL A 177 3.52 22.22 -0.27
C VAL A 177 2.30 22.72 -1.02
N GLU A 178 1.17 22.04 -0.86
CA GLU A 178 -0.11 22.34 -1.51
C GLU A 178 -1.16 22.64 -0.43
N SER A 179 -1.92 23.73 -0.58
CA SER A 179 -3.10 24.00 0.26
C SER A 179 -4.37 23.69 -0.51
N ASP A 180 -5.38 23.12 0.16
CA ASP A 180 -6.68 22.80 -0.45
C ASP A 180 -7.62 24.01 -0.67
N LYS A 181 -7.14 25.24 -0.49
CA LYS A 181 -7.90 26.46 -0.82
C LYS A 181 -8.22 26.49 -2.32
N ASN A 182 -9.39 25.97 -2.66
CA ASN A 182 -10.11 26.36 -3.87
C ASN A 182 -10.27 27.88 -3.83
N HIS A 183 -9.74 28.55 -4.85
CA HIS A 183 -10.06 29.94 -5.14
C HIS A 183 -11.60 30.08 -5.22
N PHE A 184 -12.18 30.85 -4.31
CA PHE A 184 -13.49 31.48 -4.54
C PHE A 184 -13.33 32.64 -5.52
#